data_AF-A0A419T9L6-F1
#
_entry.id   AF-A0A419T9L6-F1
#
_cell.length_a   1.000
_cell.length_b   1.000
_cell.length_c   1.000
_cell.angle_alpha   90.00
_cell.angle_beta   90.00
_cell.angle_gamma   90.00
#
_symmetry.space_group_name_H-M   'P 1'
#
loop_
_entity.id
_entity.type
_entity.pdbx_description
1 polymer ?
#
loop_
_entity_poly.entity_id
_entity_poly.type
_entity_poly.pdbx_seq_one_letter_code
_entity_poly.pdbx_strand_id
1 'polypeptide(L)'
;MRYALAFRDANFTETLKYIDEISNRFVNEIKKVSYVSGDEEIQELLSEQSLNQFLAITYSLNIPINEAKLKDPNFEDLGELFGFNDTLENKARLMQMWISLGSALESLLQIFLGIYLRDYENSGWGKWENFKLQETKENLLRTLNELREKEIISQKQKNTFKKDIKNYLKDKQQTKHLAELILGSLINFYYSNNLWPDDDADRIKAKMDFIRENRNCVHSFKERYVGTWEELLDSLKFFTQIMLELLSRLPDVDEILQYEIELKSEIESYYNDYWY
;
A
#
# COMPACT_ATOMS: atom_id res chain seq x y z
N MET A 1 -4.43 4.04 -17.91
CA MET A 1 -3.94 5.23 -17.22
C MET A 1 -3.00 6.02 -18.12
N ARG A 2 -3.37 7.23 -18.54
CA ARG A 2 -2.40 8.13 -19.16
C ARG A 2 -1.58 8.78 -18.04
N TYR A 3 -0.26 8.69 -18.11
CA TYR A 3 0.58 9.46 -17.19
C TYR A 3 0.34 10.95 -17.42
N ALA A 4 0.31 11.74 -16.35
CA ALA A 4 0.44 13.18 -16.47
C ALA A 4 1.69 13.47 -17.31
N LEU A 5 1.59 14.47 -18.20
CA LEU A 5 2.67 14.81 -19.14
C LEU A 5 4.01 15.01 -18.41
N ALA A 6 3.96 15.58 -17.21
CA ALA A 6 5.12 15.81 -16.35
C ALA A 6 5.89 14.53 -15.96
N PHE A 7 5.27 13.36 -15.91
CA PHE A 7 5.95 12.10 -15.52
C PHE A 7 6.43 11.31 -16.71
N ARG A 8 5.77 11.45 -17.87
CA ARG A 8 6.06 10.63 -19.05
C ARG A 8 7.54 10.71 -19.42
N ASP A 9 8.06 11.93 -19.47
CA ASP A 9 9.41 12.23 -19.94
C ASP A 9 10.41 12.45 -18.79
N ALA A 10 9.95 12.33 -17.53
CA ALA A 10 10.80 12.54 -16.36
C ALA A 10 11.93 11.51 -16.28
N ASN A 11 13.13 11.95 -15.91
CA ASN A 11 14.23 11.05 -15.56
C ASN A 11 14.10 10.55 -14.09
N PHE A 12 15.06 9.76 -13.64
CA PHE A 12 15.08 9.22 -12.27
C PHE A 12 15.06 10.34 -11.20
N THR A 13 15.94 11.33 -11.34
CA THR A 13 16.05 12.45 -10.38
C THR A 13 14.74 13.22 -10.27
N GLU A 14 14.14 13.56 -11.41
CA GLU A 14 12.87 14.27 -11.48
C GLU A 14 11.73 13.43 -10.88
N THR A 15 11.67 12.14 -11.20
CA THR A 15 10.63 11.23 -10.68
C THR A 15 10.70 11.13 -9.15
N LEU A 16 11.90 11.00 -8.59
CA LEU A 16 12.10 10.94 -7.14
C LEU A 16 11.75 12.24 -6.43
N LYS A 17 12.09 13.38 -7.05
CA LYS A 17 11.66 14.70 -6.55
C LYS A 17 10.14 14.82 -6.53
N TYR A 18 9.45 14.39 -7.60
CA TYR A 18 7.99 14.37 -7.61
C TYR A 18 7.41 13.45 -6.54
N ILE A 19 8.02 12.29 -6.29
CA ILE A 19 7.60 11.40 -5.20
C ILE A 19 7.69 12.13 -3.86
N ASP A 20 8.79 12.82 -3.56
CA ASP A 20 8.94 13.56 -2.30
C ASP A 20 7.90 14.68 -2.16
N GLU A 21 7.74 15.53 -3.18
CA GLU A 21 6.78 16.63 -3.16
C GLU A 21 5.33 16.14 -2.99
N ILE A 22 4.95 15.10 -3.73
CA ILE A 22 3.59 14.56 -3.71
C ILE A 22 3.34 13.77 -2.42
N SER A 23 4.32 13.04 -1.88
CA SER A 23 4.20 12.34 -0.59
C SER A 23 3.95 13.32 0.55
N ASN A 24 4.69 14.44 0.59
CA ASN A 24 4.49 15.49 1.59
C ASN A 24 3.09 16.12 1.47
N ARG A 25 2.67 16.44 0.24
CA ARG A 25 1.31 16.94 -0.01
C ARG A 25 0.25 15.92 0.42
N PHE A 26 0.43 14.65 0.08
CA PHE A 26 -0.48 13.57 0.45
C PHE A 26 -0.65 13.51 1.97
N VAL A 27 0.45 13.44 2.73
CA VAL A 27 0.40 13.42 4.20
C VAL A 27 -0.30 14.66 4.78
N ASN A 28 -0.05 15.84 4.24
CA ASN A 28 -0.71 17.06 4.72
C ASN A 28 -2.23 17.01 4.53
N GLU A 29 -2.70 16.56 3.37
CA GLU A 29 -4.15 16.40 3.13
C GLU A 29 -4.74 15.27 3.99
N ILE A 30 -4.03 14.16 4.19
CA ILE A 30 -4.47 13.07 5.09
C ILE A 30 -4.66 13.58 6.52
N LYS A 31 -3.72 14.40 7.04
CA LYS A 31 -3.83 14.96 8.40
C LYS A 31 -5.11 15.79 8.58
N LYS A 32 -5.45 16.61 7.57
CA LYS A 32 -6.69 17.39 7.57
C LYS A 32 -7.92 16.49 7.61
N VAL A 33 -7.99 15.51 6.70
CA VAL A 33 -9.14 14.61 6.58
C VAL A 33 -9.29 13.75 7.84
N SER A 34 -8.19 13.23 8.38
CA SER A 34 -8.18 12.45 9.62
C SER A 34 -8.68 13.27 10.82
N TYR A 35 -8.23 14.53 10.94
CA TYR A 35 -8.72 15.44 11.99
C TYR A 35 -10.23 15.67 11.89
N VAL A 36 -10.72 16.02 10.70
CA VAL A 36 -12.14 16.33 10.46
C VAL A 36 -13.04 15.09 10.59
N SER A 37 -12.50 13.88 10.38
CA SER A 37 -13.29 12.65 10.51
C SER A 37 -13.94 12.47 11.90
N GLY A 38 -13.29 12.99 12.96
CA GLY A 38 -13.73 12.80 14.34
C GLY A 38 -13.75 11.35 14.83
N ASP A 39 -13.19 10.41 14.06
CA ASP A 39 -13.18 8.98 14.36
C ASP A 39 -11.85 8.58 15.00
N GLU A 40 -11.89 8.14 16.26
CA GLU A 40 -10.70 7.81 17.05
C GLU A 40 -9.83 6.72 16.39
N GLU A 41 -10.45 5.74 15.74
CA GLU A 41 -9.74 4.61 15.11
C GLU A 41 -9.04 5.07 13.82
N ILE A 42 -9.70 5.91 13.04
CA ILE A 42 -9.09 6.55 11.85
C ILE A 42 -7.92 7.44 12.29
N GLN A 43 -8.07 8.21 13.37
CA GLN A 43 -7.01 9.08 13.89
C GLN A 43 -5.82 8.30 14.47
N GLU A 44 -6.05 7.13 15.10
CA GLU A 44 -4.99 6.25 15.58
C GLU A 44 -4.20 5.65 14.40
N LEU A 45 -4.90 5.09 13.41
CA LEU A 45 -4.27 4.51 12.22
C LEU A 45 -3.50 5.56 11.41
N LEU A 46 -4.08 6.76 11.26
CA LEU A 46 -3.51 7.89 10.52
C LEU A 46 -2.77 8.88 11.42
N SER A 47 -2.20 8.38 12.51
CA SER A 47 -1.42 9.18 13.45
C SER A 47 -0.17 9.81 12.82
N GLU A 48 0.38 10.84 13.46
CA GLU A 48 1.63 11.46 13.05
C GLU A 48 2.78 10.44 12.91
N GLN A 49 2.84 9.44 13.79
CA GLN A 49 3.82 8.36 13.71
C GLN A 49 3.66 7.55 12.42
N SER A 50 2.46 7.09 12.10
CA SER A 50 2.17 6.31 10.89
C SER A 50 2.49 7.10 9.62
N LEU A 51 2.11 8.38 9.58
CA LEU A 51 2.35 9.25 8.42
C LEU A 51 3.82 9.60 8.25
N ASN A 52 4.56 9.83 9.34
CA ASN A 52 6.02 10.01 9.29
C ASN A 52 6.73 8.73 8.84
N GLN A 53 6.21 7.56 9.23
CA GLN A 53 6.74 6.28 8.75
C GLN A 53 6.53 6.12 7.24
N PHE A 54 5.38 6.53 6.69
CA PHE A 54 5.17 6.57 5.25
C PHE A 54 6.18 7.50 4.54
N LEU A 55 6.38 8.72 5.05
CA LEU A 55 7.39 9.64 4.50
C LEU A 55 8.79 9.04 4.53
N ALA A 56 9.16 8.36 5.62
CA ALA A 56 10.46 7.68 5.73
C ALA A 56 10.60 6.54 4.71
N ILE A 57 9.53 5.75 4.48
CA ILE A 57 9.50 4.70 3.46
C ILE A 57 9.68 5.31 2.07
N THR A 58 8.98 6.39 1.73
CA THR A 58 9.13 7.03 0.42
C THR A 58 10.49 7.70 0.26
N TYR A 59 11.01 8.34 1.31
CA TYR A 59 12.35 8.93 1.32
C TYR A 59 13.44 7.86 1.13
N SER A 60 13.22 6.63 1.60
CA SER A 60 14.16 5.52 1.41
C SER A 60 14.44 5.19 -0.06
N LEU A 61 13.58 5.61 -1.00
CA LEU A 61 13.82 5.48 -2.45
C LEU A 61 15.00 6.35 -2.93
N ASN A 62 15.38 7.38 -2.17
CA ASN A 62 16.54 8.23 -2.49
C ASN A 62 17.87 7.63 -1.99
N ILE A 63 17.83 6.81 -0.94
CA ILE A 63 19.03 6.35 -0.22
C ILE A 63 19.96 5.45 -1.06
N PRO A 64 19.46 4.51 -1.89
CA PRO A 64 20.32 3.67 -2.71
C PRO A 64 21.09 4.43 -3.80
N ILE A 65 20.86 5.73 -3.95
CA ILE A 65 21.45 6.57 -4.98
C ILE A 65 22.53 7.47 -4.38
N ASN A 66 23.68 7.53 -5.06
CA ASN A 66 24.74 8.46 -4.68
C ASN A 66 24.42 9.86 -5.25
N GLU A 67 24.06 10.81 -4.36
CA GLU A 67 23.71 12.19 -4.71
C GLU A 67 24.73 12.91 -5.61
N ALA A 68 26.00 12.53 -5.53
CA ALA A 68 27.08 13.12 -6.33
C ALA A 68 26.94 12.89 -7.84
N LYS A 69 26.08 11.95 -8.29
CA LYS A 69 25.96 11.55 -9.71
C LYS A 69 24.58 11.80 -10.34
N LEU A 70 23.61 12.35 -9.59
CA LEU A 70 22.27 12.73 -10.08
C LEU A 70 22.26 14.01 -10.96
N LYS A 71 23.40 14.70 -11.09
CA LYS A 71 23.52 16.03 -11.72
C LYS A 71 23.98 16.00 -13.18
N ASP A 72 24.13 14.83 -13.79
CA ASP A 72 24.56 14.74 -15.19
C ASP A 72 23.37 14.52 -16.15
N PRO A 73 22.99 15.53 -16.95
CA PRO A 73 21.79 15.50 -17.78
C PRO A 73 21.91 14.74 -19.12
N ASN A 74 23.06 14.14 -19.45
CA ASN A 74 23.37 13.60 -20.78
C ASN A 74 23.72 12.11 -20.84
N PHE A 75 22.98 11.15 -20.24
CA PHE A 75 23.51 9.76 -20.22
C PHE A 75 22.52 8.62 -20.50
N GLU A 76 22.99 7.70 -21.36
CA GLU A 76 22.24 6.63 -22.04
C GLU A 76 22.38 5.23 -21.40
N ASP A 77 23.13 5.04 -20.30
CA ASP A 77 23.22 3.72 -19.66
C ASP A 77 23.34 3.79 -18.12
N LEU A 78 22.27 3.34 -17.44
CA LEU A 78 22.11 3.42 -15.97
C LEU A 78 23.10 2.52 -15.20
N GLY A 79 23.70 1.52 -15.85
CA GLY A 79 24.73 0.66 -15.25
C GLY A 79 26.06 1.39 -14.96
N GLU A 80 26.42 2.34 -15.82
CA GLU A 80 27.63 3.17 -15.65
C GLU A 80 27.42 4.35 -14.69
N LEU A 81 26.17 4.83 -14.52
CA LEU A 81 25.80 5.88 -13.57
C LEU A 81 26.36 5.60 -12.17
N PHE A 82 26.35 4.34 -11.76
CA PHE A 82 26.84 4.00 -10.44
C PHE A 82 28.33 3.64 -10.38
N GLY A 83 29.00 3.47 -11.53
CA GLY A 83 30.44 3.22 -11.63
C GLY A 83 30.88 1.82 -11.20
N PHE A 84 30.02 0.82 -11.38
CA PHE A 84 30.30 -0.52 -10.89
C PHE A 84 30.81 -1.43 -12.00
N ASN A 85 32.10 -1.78 -11.92
CA ASN A 85 32.64 -2.94 -12.60
C ASN A 85 32.12 -4.27 -11.99
N ASP A 86 31.40 -4.22 -10.85
CA ASP A 86 30.87 -5.38 -10.14
C ASP A 86 29.33 -5.46 -10.23
N THR A 87 28.85 -6.52 -10.88
CA THR A 87 27.43 -6.87 -11.04
C THR A 87 26.67 -7.01 -9.72
N LEU A 88 27.36 -7.30 -8.60
CA LEU A 88 26.72 -7.57 -7.32
C LEU A 88 26.16 -6.30 -6.65
N GLU A 89 26.92 -5.20 -6.63
CA GLU A 89 26.47 -3.94 -6.02
C GLU A 89 25.29 -3.35 -6.79
N ASN A 90 25.35 -3.37 -8.13
CA ASN A 90 24.25 -2.93 -8.99
C ASN A 90 22.97 -3.72 -8.70
N LYS A 91 23.08 -5.06 -8.61
CA LYS A 91 21.96 -5.93 -8.25
C LYS A 91 21.42 -5.60 -6.86
N ALA A 92 22.28 -5.41 -5.86
CA ALA A 92 21.87 -5.11 -4.49
C ALA A 92 21.08 -3.80 -4.39
N ARG A 93 21.51 -2.74 -5.08
CA ARG A 93 20.82 -1.45 -5.10
C ARG A 93 19.46 -1.53 -5.80
N LEU A 94 19.41 -2.19 -6.96
CA LEU A 94 18.15 -2.40 -7.67
C LEU A 94 17.15 -3.20 -6.81
N MET A 95 17.61 -4.25 -6.13
CA MET A 95 16.79 -4.99 -5.16
C MET A 95 16.27 -4.08 -4.04
N GLN A 96 17.12 -3.24 -3.47
CA GLN A 96 16.74 -2.31 -2.40
C GLN A 96 15.66 -1.32 -2.87
N MET A 97 15.81 -0.76 -4.08
CA MET A 97 14.81 0.12 -4.69
C MET A 97 13.46 -0.56 -4.88
N TRP A 98 13.44 -1.80 -5.37
CA TRP A 98 12.19 -2.57 -5.52
C TRP A 98 11.53 -2.88 -4.18
N ILE A 99 12.31 -3.22 -3.16
CA ILE A 99 11.82 -3.47 -1.80
C ILE A 99 11.18 -2.20 -1.23
N SER A 100 11.86 -1.06 -1.35
CA SER A 100 11.36 0.24 -0.92
C SER A 100 10.10 0.65 -1.69
N LEU A 101 10.08 0.48 -3.02
CA LEU A 101 8.92 0.84 -3.85
C LEU A 101 7.69 -0.02 -3.52
N GLY A 102 7.87 -1.33 -3.35
CA GLY A 102 6.78 -2.21 -2.94
C GLY A 102 6.24 -1.87 -1.56
N SER A 103 7.11 -1.47 -0.62
CA SER A 103 6.70 -1.03 0.72
C SER A 103 5.99 0.32 0.68
N ALA A 104 6.45 1.25 -0.16
CA ALA A 104 5.81 2.54 -0.38
C ALA A 104 4.40 2.38 -0.98
N LEU A 105 4.24 1.49 -1.96
CA LEU A 105 2.93 1.17 -2.55
C LEU A 105 1.99 0.51 -1.53
N GLU A 106 2.48 -0.43 -0.72
CA GLU A 106 1.69 -1.05 0.36
C GLU A 106 1.19 0.00 1.35
N SER A 107 2.09 0.87 1.84
CA SER A 107 1.76 1.91 2.81
C SER A 107 0.83 2.98 2.24
N LEU A 108 1.05 3.42 0.99
CA LEU A 108 0.15 4.35 0.29
C LEU A 108 -1.29 3.82 0.23
N LEU A 109 -1.43 2.56 -0.18
CA LEU A 109 -2.73 1.89 -0.30
C LEU A 109 -3.39 1.66 1.06
N GLN A 110 -2.62 1.40 2.12
CA GLN A 110 -3.16 1.30 3.48
C GLN A 110 -3.64 2.66 4.01
N ILE A 111 -2.84 3.72 3.86
CA ILE A 111 -3.20 5.06 4.33
C ILE A 111 -4.44 5.57 3.62
N PHE A 112 -4.52 5.43 2.29
CA PHE A 112 -5.71 5.82 1.54
C PHE A 112 -6.95 5.05 2.02
N LEU A 113 -6.84 3.74 2.25
CA LEU A 113 -7.96 2.95 2.74
C LEU A 113 -8.34 3.30 4.18
N GLY A 114 -7.39 3.76 5.00
CA GLY A 114 -7.63 4.19 6.37
C GLY A 114 -8.57 5.38 6.49
N ILE A 115 -8.63 6.24 5.48
CA ILE A 115 -9.63 7.32 5.41
C ILE A 115 -11.04 6.74 5.24
N TYR A 116 -11.14 5.70 4.42
CA TYR A 116 -12.37 4.98 4.10
C TYR A 116 -12.54 3.75 5.00
N LEU A 117 -12.05 3.80 6.24
CA LEU A 117 -12.01 2.64 7.14
C LEU A 117 -13.39 2.02 7.33
N ARG A 118 -14.42 2.85 7.55
CA ARG A 118 -15.78 2.37 7.76
C ARG A 118 -16.35 1.71 6.51
N ASP A 119 -16.06 2.25 5.33
CA ASP A 119 -16.47 1.61 4.07
C ASP A 119 -15.74 0.27 3.87
N TYR A 120 -14.46 0.21 4.20
CA TYR A 120 -13.67 -1.03 4.18
C TYR A 120 -14.25 -2.09 5.13
N GLU A 121 -14.52 -1.74 6.39
CA GLU A 121 -15.06 -2.67 7.37
C GLU A 121 -16.45 -3.20 6.95
N ASN A 122 -17.29 -2.30 6.44
CA ASN A 122 -18.63 -2.59 5.97
C ASN A 122 -18.64 -3.43 4.68
N SER A 123 -17.58 -3.37 3.86
CA SER A 123 -17.45 -4.19 2.65
C SER A 123 -17.42 -5.70 2.94
N GLY A 124 -17.14 -6.10 4.19
CA GLY A 124 -16.99 -7.51 4.54
C GLY A 124 -15.82 -8.19 3.83
N TRP A 125 -14.81 -7.43 3.38
CA TRP A 125 -13.73 -7.97 2.56
C TRP A 125 -13.05 -9.19 3.20
N GLY A 126 -13.01 -10.29 2.45
CA GLY A 126 -12.42 -11.55 2.90
C GLY A 126 -13.30 -12.41 3.82
N LYS A 127 -14.46 -11.91 4.26
CA LYS A 127 -15.48 -12.64 5.00
C LYS A 127 -16.35 -13.46 4.03
N TRP A 128 -16.79 -14.64 4.47
CA TRP A 128 -17.77 -15.42 3.73
C TRP A 128 -19.19 -15.11 4.19
N GLU A 129 -20.03 -14.64 3.27
CA GLU A 129 -21.45 -14.40 3.52
C GLU A 129 -22.24 -15.71 3.53
N ASN A 130 -23.25 -15.79 4.39
CA ASN A 130 -24.19 -16.93 4.48
C ASN A 130 -23.50 -18.30 4.65
N PHE A 131 -22.27 -18.33 5.18
CA PHE A 131 -21.51 -19.56 5.33
C PHE A 131 -22.02 -20.41 6.49
N LYS A 132 -22.49 -21.63 6.17
CA LYS A 132 -22.96 -22.61 7.16
C LYS A 132 -21.77 -23.29 7.86
N LEU A 133 -21.17 -22.57 8.80
CA LEU A 133 -19.93 -22.95 9.48
C LEU A 133 -20.01 -24.32 10.15
N GLN A 134 -21.08 -24.60 10.91
CA GLN A 134 -21.18 -25.83 11.69
C GLN A 134 -21.38 -27.04 10.79
N GLU A 135 -22.33 -26.96 9.86
CA GLU A 135 -22.57 -28.02 8.87
C GLU A 135 -21.31 -28.33 8.06
N THR A 136 -20.56 -27.29 7.65
CA THR A 136 -19.30 -27.49 6.92
C THR A 136 -18.22 -28.13 7.79
N LYS A 137 -18.07 -27.70 9.05
CA LYS A 137 -17.11 -28.29 10.00
C LYS A 137 -17.39 -29.77 10.26
N GLU A 138 -18.65 -30.12 10.49
CA GLU A 138 -19.07 -31.50 10.75
C GLU A 138 -18.79 -32.40 9.55
N ASN A 139 -19.16 -31.95 8.34
CA ASN A 139 -18.90 -32.68 7.11
C ASN A 139 -17.39 -32.88 6.87
N LEU A 140 -16.57 -31.84 7.03
CA LEU A 140 -15.11 -31.94 6.86
C LEU A 140 -14.48 -32.89 7.89
N LEU A 141 -14.91 -32.82 9.15
CA LEU A 141 -14.41 -33.73 10.20
C LEU A 141 -14.78 -35.18 9.93
N ARG A 142 -16.01 -35.43 9.44
CA ARG A 142 -16.45 -36.77 9.04
C ARG A 142 -15.55 -37.32 7.92
N THR A 143 -15.32 -36.55 6.86
CA THR A 143 -14.44 -36.95 5.75
C THR A 143 -13.01 -37.23 6.25
N LEU A 144 -12.46 -36.40 7.13
CA LEU A 144 -11.13 -36.64 7.71
C LEU A 144 -11.06 -37.90 8.58
N ASN A 145 -12.16 -38.26 9.26
CA ASN A 145 -12.25 -39.53 9.99
C ASN A 145 -12.26 -40.71 9.02
N GLU A 146 -13.10 -40.66 7.99
CA GLU A 146 -13.19 -41.71 6.96
C GLU A 146 -11.86 -41.93 6.23
N LEU A 147 -11.16 -40.85 5.84
CA LEU A 147 -9.85 -40.94 5.19
C LEU A 147 -8.79 -41.59 6.10
N ARG A 148 -8.89 -41.35 7.41
CA ARG A 148 -8.00 -41.98 8.40
C ARG A 148 -8.35 -43.44 8.60
N GLU A 149 -9.63 -43.80 8.66
CA GLU A 149 -10.09 -45.19 8.80
C GLU A 149 -9.72 -46.03 7.58
N LYS A 150 -9.76 -45.44 6.38
CA LYS A 150 -9.28 -46.07 5.14
C LYS A 150 -7.75 -46.07 5.00
N GLU A 151 -7.02 -45.63 6.02
CA GLU A 151 -5.56 -45.52 6.06
C GLU A 151 -4.95 -44.67 4.91
N ILE A 152 -5.75 -43.82 4.27
CA ILE A 152 -5.30 -42.90 3.21
C ILE A 152 -4.44 -41.79 3.82
N ILE A 153 -4.76 -41.36 5.04
CA ILE A 153 -3.99 -40.37 5.80
C ILE A 153 -3.64 -40.89 7.20
N SER A 154 -2.48 -40.49 7.68
CA SER A 154 -2.05 -40.74 9.07
C SER A 154 -2.80 -39.87 10.08
N GLN A 155 -2.78 -40.29 11.35
CA GLN A 155 -3.33 -39.50 12.46
C GLN A 155 -2.67 -38.12 12.58
N LYS A 156 -1.36 -38.02 12.28
CA LYS A 156 -0.63 -36.75 12.26
C LYS A 156 -1.16 -35.82 11.18
N GLN A 157 -1.31 -36.31 9.94
CA GLN A 157 -1.88 -35.54 8.84
C GLN A 157 -3.31 -35.08 9.14
N LYS A 158 -4.16 -35.96 9.67
CA LYS A 158 -5.52 -35.61 10.12
C LYS A 158 -5.53 -34.46 11.13
N ASN A 159 -4.66 -34.51 12.13
CA ASN A 159 -4.57 -33.46 13.16
C ASN A 159 -4.12 -32.11 12.57
N THR A 160 -3.16 -32.13 11.64
CA THR A 160 -2.72 -30.94 10.92
C THR A 160 -3.86 -30.35 10.08
N PHE A 161 -4.53 -31.15 9.24
CA PHE A 161 -5.67 -30.69 8.45
C PHE A 161 -6.77 -30.09 9.32
N LYS A 162 -7.12 -30.76 10.43
CA LYS A 162 -8.13 -30.25 11.37
C LYS A 162 -7.75 -28.88 11.92
N LYS A 163 -6.47 -28.67 12.27
CA LYS A 163 -5.97 -27.37 12.76
C LYS A 163 -6.04 -26.32 11.65
N ASP A 164 -5.54 -26.64 10.46
CA ASP A 164 -5.45 -25.71 9.34
C ASP A 164 -6.84 -25.27 8.86
N ILE A 165 -7.77 -26.22 8.72
CA ILE A 165 -9.18 -25.93 8.41
C ILE A 165 -9.81 -25.05 9.48
N LYS A 166 -9.62 -25.38 10.77
CA LYS A 166 -10.19 -24.58 11.86
C LYS A 166 -9.68 -23.13 11.81
N ASN A 167 -8.38 -22.94 11.60
CA ASN A 167 -7.77 -21.62 11.53
C ASN A 167 -8.26 -20.86 10.29
N TYR A 168 -8.28 -21.50 9.13
CA TYR A 168 -8.75 -20.92 7.89
C TYR A 168 -10.23 -20.49 7.99
N LEU A 169 -11.10 -21.34 8.50
CA LEU A 169 -12.52 -21.03 8.67
C LEU A 169 -12.78 -19.94 9.73
N LYS A 170 -11.87 -19.76 10.70
CA LYS A 170 -11.94 -18.64 11.64
C LYS A 170 -11.57 -17.33 10.95
N ASP A 171 -10.52 -17.34 10.11
CA ASP A 171 -10.08 -16.18 9.32
C ASP A 171 -11.17 -15.67 8.37
N LYS A 172 -12.06 -16.54 7.88
CA LYS A 172 -13.18 -16.19 6.97
C LYS A 172 -14.45 -15.68 7.66
N GLN A 173 -14.46 -15.51 8.99
CA GLN A 173 -15.64 -15.02 9.72
C GLN A 173 -15.63 -13.52 9.97
N GLN A 174 -14.47 -12.89 9.90
CA GLN A 174 -14.28 -11.48 10.21
C GLN A 174 -13.54 -10.78 9.06
N THR A 175 -13.84 -9.51 8.86
CA THR A 175 -13.02 -8.64 8.02
C THR A 175 -11.64 -8.54 8.67
N LYS A 176 -10.58 -8.60 7.86
CA LYS A 176 -9.22 -8.44 8.39
C LYS A 176 -9.00 -7.01 8.82
N HIS A 177 -8.28 -6.81 9.91
CA HIS A 177 -7.90 -5.46 10.30
C HIS A 177 -7.02 -4.84 9.21
N LEU A 178 -7.22 -3.54 8.92
CA LEU A 178 -6.57 -2.86 7.81
C LEU A 178 -5.03 -2.99 7.85
N ALA A 179 -4.44 -2.85 9.04
CA ALA A 179 -2.99 -2.95 9.24
C ALA A 179 -2.42 -4.36 8.96
N GLU A 180 -3.26 -5.40 8.88
CA GLU A 180 -2.84 -6.76 8.56
C GLU A 180 -2.87 -7.06 7.06
N LEU A 181 -3.39 -6.13 6.23
CA LEU A 181 -3.45 -6.32 4.80
C LEU A 181 -2.08 -6.16 4.14
N ILE A 182 -1.58 -7.25 3.56
CA ILE A 182 -0.41 -7.24 2.68
C ILE A 182 -0.75 -6.65 1.30
N LEU A 183 0.26 -6.19 0.57
CA LEU A 183 0.13 -5.56 -0.76
C LEU A 183 -0.74 -6.36 -1.73
N GLY A 184 -0.60 -7.68 -1.78
CA GLY A 184 -1.44 -8.52 -2.65
C GLY A 184 -2.93 -8.47 -2.29
N SER A 185 -3.26 -8.41 -1.00
CA SER A 185 -4.64 -8.27 -0.54
C SER A 185 -5.20 -6.88 -0.85
N LEU A 186 -4.38 -5.84 -0.70
CA LEU A 186 -4.76 -4.45 -1.04
C LEU A 186 -5.04 -4.32 -2.54
N ILE A 187 -4.12 -4.77 -3.40
CA ILE A 187 -4.30 -4.75 -4.87
C ILE A 187 -5.62 -5.42 -5.26
N ASN A 188 -5.88 -6.62 -4.72
CA ASN A 188 -7.12 -7.34 -5.02
C ASN A 188 -8.36 -6.63 -4.47
N PHE A 189 -8.26 -6.00 -3.29
CA PHE A 189 -9.37 -5.21 -2.73
C PHE A 189 -9.73 -4.05 -3.67
N TYR A 190 -8.77 -3.21 -4.04
CA TYR A 190 -9.01 -2.05 -4.90
C TYR A 190 -9.51 -2.44 -6.29
N TYR A 191 -8.96 -3.52 -6.85
CA TYR A 191 -9.43 -4.06 -8.13
C TYR A 191 -10.87 -4.57 -8.03
N SER A 192 -11.20 -5.34 -7.00
CA SER A 192 -12.55 -5.91 -6.84
C SER A 192 -13.62 -4.86 -6.53
N ASN A 193 -13.23 -3.71 -5.97
CA ASN A 193 -14.11 -2.58 -5.70
C ASN A 193 -14.15 -1.57 -6.85
N ASN A 194 -13.58 -1.90 -8.02
CA ASN A 194 -13.61 -1.07 -9.23
C ASN A 194 -13.17 0.38 -8.99
N LEU A 195 -12.09 0.58 -8.23
CA LEU A 195 -11.58 1.93 -7.96
C LEU A 195 -11.22 2.64 -9.29
N TRP A 196 -10.71 1.88 -10.25
CA TRP A 196 -10.35 2.36 -11.58
C TRP A 196 -11.35 1.87 -12.64
N PRO A 197 -11.55 2.62 -13.74
CA PRO A 197 -12.39 2.20 -14.86
C PRO A 197 -11.92 0.88 -15.47
N ASP A 198 -12.86 0.05 -15.94
CA ASP A 198 -12.60 -1.30 -16.48
C ASP A 198 -11.50 -1.33 -17.55
N ASP A 199 -11.47 -0.34 -18.44
CA ASP A 199 -10.48 -0.23 -19.53
C ASP A 199 -9.03 -0.11 -19.01
N ASP A 200 -8.84 0.36 -17.77
CA ASP A 200 -7.55 0.62 -17.15
C ASP A 200 -7.26 -0.31 -15.95
N ALA A 201 -8.29 -0.89 -15.34
CA ALA A 201 -8.20 -1.65 -14.10
C ALA A 201 -7.23 -2.83 -14.20
N ASP A 202 -7.32 -3.64 -15.25
CA ASP A 202 -6.44 -4.80 -15.48
C ASP A 202 -4.98 -4.38 -15.59
N ARG A 203 -4.74 -3.26 -16.29
CA ARG A 203 -3.39 -2.76 -16.53
C ARG A 203 -2.76 -2.18 -15.27
N ILE A 204 -3.55 -1.46 -14.48
CA ILE A 204 -3.13 -0.92 -13.18
C ILE A 204 -2.84 -2.07 -12.22
N LYS A 205 -3.73 -3.06 -12.14
CA LYS A 205 -3.52 -4.27 -11.33
C LYS A 205 -2.24 -4.99 -11.73
N ALA A 206 -2.04 -5.23 -13.03
CA ALA A 206 -0.85 -5.89 -13.54
C ALA A 206 0.43 -5.13 -13.17
N LYS A 207 0.41 -3.79 -13.23
CA LYS A 207 1.57 -2.97 -12.86
C LYS A 207 1.85 -2.99 -11.35
N MET A 208 0.81 -2.97 -10.51
CA MET A 208 0.96 -3.15 -9.06
C MET A 208 1.47 -4.55 -8.70
N ASP A 209 0.97 -5.59 -9.38
CA ASP A 209 1.44 -6.96 -9.21
C ASP A 209 2.90 -7.11 -9.64
N PHE A 210 3.31 -6.44 -10.71
CA PHE A 210 4.71 -6.39 -11.12
C PHE A 210 5.61 -5.78 -10.04
N ILE A 211 5.22 -4.66 -9.43
CA ILE A 211 5.93 -4.06 -8.29
C ILE A 211 5.98 -5.04 -7.10
N ARG A 212 4.86 -5.68 -6.77
CA ARG A 212 4.75 -6.67 -5.68
C ARG A 212 5.67 -7.87 -5.91
N GLU A 213 5.78 -8.36 -7.13
CA GLU A 213 6.62 -9.50 -7.47
C GLU A 213 8.11 -9.15 -7.40
N ASN A 214 8.50 -7.97 -7.91
CA ASN A 214 9.87 -7.48 -7.83
C ASN A 214 10.31 -7.16 -6.39
N ARG A 215 9.43 -6.63 -5.53
CA ARG A 215 9.70 -6.49 -4.07
C ARG A 215 10.17 -7.80 -3.43
N ASN A 216 9.66 -8.93 -3.93
CA ASN A 216 9.98 -10.26 -3.39
C ASN A 216 11.31 -10.83 -3.92
N CYS A 217 12.12 -10.06 -4.65
CA CYS A 217 13.44 -10.46 -5.13
C CYS A 217 14.43 -10.85 -4.01
N VAL A 218 14.15 -10.46 -2.75
CA VAL A 218 14.98 -10.73 -1.57
C VAL A 218 15.10 -12.23 -1.20
N HIS A 219 14.22 -13.09 -1.72
CA HIS A 219 14.20 -14.51 -1.37
C HIS A 219 15.26 -15.32 -2.13
N SER A 220 16.44 -15.51 -1.52
CA SER A 220 17.63 -16.18 -2.10
C SER A 220 17.42 -17.61 -2.62
N PHE A 221 16.48 -18.37 -2.05
CA PHE A 221 16.19 -19.74 -2.48
C PHE A 221 15.21 -19.84 -3.66
N LYS A 222 14.72 -18.71 -4.17
CA LYS A 222 13.88 -18.66 -5.36
C LYS A 222 14.60 -17.81 -6.39
N GLU A 223 14.94 -18.43 -7.52
CA GLU A 223 15.44 -17.67 -8.66
C GLU A 223 14.31 -16.72 -9.11
N ARG A 224 14.53 -15.43 -8.94
CA ARG A 224 13.56 -14.38 -9.25
C ARG A 224 14.24 -13.33 -10.10
N TYR A 225 13.50 -12.88 -11.10
CA TYR A 225 13.84 -11.69 -11.85
C TYR A 225 13.86 -10.47 -10.91
N VAL A 226 14.88 -9.63 -11.06
CA VAL A 226 15.13 -8.43 -10.22
C VAL A 226 14.78 -7.15 -10.99
N GLY A 227 14.28 -7.26 -12.22
CA GLY A 227 14.00 -6.12 -13.06
C GLY A 227 15.24 -5.49 -13.69
N THR A 228 15.00 -4.42 -14.44
CA THR A 228 15.97 -3.46 -14.96
C THR A 228 15.72 -2.09 -14.34
N TRP A 229 16.68 -1.17 -14.52
CA TRP A 229 16.50 0.23 -14.08
C TRP A 229 15.41 0.95 -14.88
N GLU A 230 15.21 0.63 -16.15
CA GLU A 230 14.12 1.19 -16.97
C GLU A 230 12.74 0.77 -16.45
N GLU A 231 12.57 -0.52 -16.14
CA GLU A 231 11.33 -1.03 -15.55
C GLU A 231 11.07 -0.43 -14.15
N LEU A 232 12.14 -0.20 -13.37
CA LEU A 232 12.04 0.51 -12.10
C LEU A 232 11.60 1.95 -12.30
N LEU A 233 12.20 2.69 -13.25
CA LEU A 233 11.82 4.07 -13.55
C LEU A 233 10.35 4.18 -13.95
N ASP A 234 9.89 3.34 -14.87
CA ASP A 234 8.48 3.31 -15.27
C ASP A 234 7.57 2.96 -14.08
N SER A 235 8.03 2.09 -13.17
CA SER A 235 7.27 1.74 -11.96
C SER A 235 7.24 2.86 -10.91
N LEU A 236 8.31 3.67 -10.81
CA LEU A 236 8.33 4.87 -9.98
C LEU A 236 7.37 5.92 -10.55
N LYS A 237 7.41 6.17 -11.86
CA LYS A 237 6.45 7.07 -12.54
C LYS A 237 5.00 6.63 -12.33
N PHE A 238 4.76 5.32 -12.43
CA PHE A 238 3.47 4.73 -12.10
C PHE A 238 3.06 4.98 -10.66
N PHE A 239 3.93 4.74 -9.69
CA PHE A 239 3.66 5.00 -8.29
C PHE A 239 3.33 6.48 -8.04
N THR A 240 4.09 7.42 -8.61
CA THR A 240 3.81 8.86 -8.56
C THR A 240 2.42 9.19 -9.09
N GLN A 241 2.04 8.61 -10.24
CA GLN A 241 0.73 8.84 -10.84
C GLN A 241 -0.41 8.27 -9.99
N ILE A 242 -0.26 7.07 -9.42
CA ILE A 242 -1.25 6.47 -8.52
C ILE A 242 -1.43 7.34 -7.28
N MET A 243 -0.34 7.80 -6.66
CA MET A 243 -0.42 8.66 -5.48
C MET A 243 -1.19 9.96 -5.76
N LEU A 244 -0.99 10.58 -6.93
CA LEU A 244 -1.77 11.75 -7.33
C LEU A 244 -3.25 11.45 -7.58
N GLU A 245 -3.55 10.31 -8.18
CA GLU A 245 -4.94 9.92 -8.40
C GLU A 245 -5.64 9.68 -7.06
N LEU A 246 -5.01 8.98 -6.13
CA LEU A 246 -5.54 8.78 -4.77
C LEU A 246 -5.70 10.11 -4.04
N LEU A 247 -4.74 11.03 -4.17
CA LEU A 247 -4.83 12.38 -3.62
C LEU A 247 -6.06 13.14 -4.15
N SER A 248 -6.38 12.99 -5.43
CA SER A 248 -7.55 13.63 -6.05
C SER A 248 -8.90 13.05 -5.61
N ARG A 249 -8.88 11.91 -4.90
CA ARG A 249 -10.05 11.21 -4.38
C ARG A 249 -10.20 11.40 -2.88
N LEU A 250 -9.40 12.26 -2.25
CA LEU A 250 -9.62 12.62 -0.85
C LEU A 250 -10.88 13.47 -0.69
N PRO A 251 -11.61 13.34 0.42
CA PRO A 251 -12.68 14.27 0.74
C PRO A 251 -12.14 15.70 0.83
N ASP A 252 -12.87 16.66 0.24
CA ASP A 252 -12.59 18.07 0.45
C ASP A 252 -13.10 18.48 1.83
N VAL A 253 -12.19 18.95 2.68
CA VAL A 253 -12.46 19.35 4.06
C VAL A 253 -12.07 20.80 4.33
N ASP A 254 -11.66 21.55 3.31
CA ASP A 254 -11.12 22.90 3.49
C ASP A 254 -12.23 23.86 4.00
N GLU A 255 -13.48 23.72 3.54
CA GLU A 255 -14.61 24.50 4.04
C GLU A 255 -14.89 24.28 5.54
N ILE A 256 -14.80 23.01 5.99
CA ILE A 256 -15.04 22.64 7.40
C ILE A 256 -13.95 23.24 8.29
N LEU A 257 -12.69 23.12 7.86
CA LEU A 257 -11.56 23.68 8.59
C LEU A 257 -11.61 25.21 8.65
N GLN A 258 -12.02 25.86 7.55
CA GLN A 258 -12.17 27.31 7.51
C GLN A 258 -13.25 27.77 8.50
N TYR A 259 -14.40 27.08 8.53
CA TYR A 259 -15.47 27.36 9.51
C TYR A 259 -15.00 27.20 10.96
N GLU A 260 -14.20 26.18 11.28
CA GLU A 260 -13.65 26.02 12.62
C GLU A 260 -12.67 27.14 13.01
N ILE A 261 -11.86 27.62 12.07
CA ILE A 261 -10.94 28.75 12.30
C ILE A 261 -11.72 30.03 12.59
N GLU A 262 -12.78 30.29 11.81
CA GLU A 262 -13.67 31.44 12.00
C GLU A 262 -14.36 31.38 13.37
N LEU A 263 -14.93 30.23 13.73
CA LEU A 263 -15.57 30.03 15.03
C LEU A 263 -14.61 30.23 16.20
N LYS A 264 -13.37 29.70 16.12
CA LYS A 264 -12.33 29.92 17.15
C LYS A 264 -12.00 31.40 17.28
N SER A 265 -11.88 32.11 16.16
CA SER A 265 -11.58 33.55 16.14
C SER A 265 -12.71 34.38 16.77
N GLU A 266 -13.97 34.04 16.48
CA GLU A 266 -15.14 34.69 17.10
C GLU A 266 -15.19 34.47 18.61
N ILE A 267 -14.94 33.24 19.06
CA ILE A 267 -14.89 32.89 20.49
C ILE A 267 -13.77 33.66 21.19
N GLU A 268 -12.56 33.71 20.61
CA GLU A 268 -11.43 34.46 21.17
C GLU A 268 -11.71 35.96 21.23
N SER A 269 -12.36 36.54 20.21
CA SER A 269 -12.81 37.93 20.25
C SER A 269 -13.82 38.18 21.37
N TYR A 270 -14.81 37.30 21.52
CA TYR A 270 -15.82 37.41 22.57
C TYR A 270 -15.19 37.37 23.97
N TYR A 271 -14.22 36.50 24.23
CA TYR A 271 -13.56 36.49 25.53
C TYR A 271 -12.65 37.70 25.75
N ASN A 272 -11.94 38.18 24.73
CA ASN A 272 -11.10 39.39 24.87
C ASN A 272 -11.91 40.66 25.18
N ASP A 273 -13.15 40.77 24.70
CA ASP A 273 -14.03 41.91 24.94
C ASP A 273 -14.67 41.93 26.35
N TYR A 274 -14.69 40.80 27.06
CA TYR A 274 -15.30 40.67 28.40
C TYR A 274 -14.30 40.71 29.58
N TRP A 275 -12.99 40.79 29.30
CA TRP A 275 -11.93 40.86 30.32
C TRP A 275 -11.19 42.22 30.35
N TYR A 276 -11.79 43.28 29.77
CA TYR A 276 -11.37 44.68 29.90
C TYR A 276 -12.37 45.53 30.67
#